data_AF-A0A5B7I281-F1
#
_entry.id   AF-A0A5B7I281-F1
#
_cell.length_a   1.000
_cell.length_b   1.000
_cell.length_c   1.000
_cell.angle_alpha   90.00
_cell.angle_beta   90.00
_cell.angle_gamma   90.00
#
_symmetry.space_group_name_H-M   'P 1'
#
loop_
_entity.id
_entity.type
_entity.pdbx_description
1 polymer ?
#
loop_
_entity_poly.entity_id
_entity_poly.type
_entity_poly.pdbx_seq_one_letter_code
_entity_poly.pdbx_strand_id
1 'polypeptide(L)'
;MADDGDGDLYNASVSLKGRQLLEVDHEAGVLIGGVSRQVDSGTSASQRDFHDGCLDDVRISSRPVPLPPALNRTAWARVDEARGVGVDCEAPPACGNVTCRSPLTCVDTWRSYHCGWVS
;
A
#
# COMPACT_ATOMS: atom_id res chain seq x y z
N MET A 1 10.11 0.38 -10.40
CA MET A 1 8.75 0.81 -10.77
C MET A 1 7.92 0.71 -9.51
N ALA A 2 7.60 1.86 -8.91
CA ALA A 2 6.52 1.93 -7.93
C ALA A 2 5.24 1.69 -8.74
N ASP A 3 4.43 0.74 -8.29
CA ASP A 3 3.11 0.52 -8.87
C ASP A 3 2.30 1.81 -8.72
N ASP A 4 1.66 2.27 -9.79
CA ASP A 4 0.92 3.56 -9.87
C ASP A 4 -0.37 3.55 -9.00
N GLY A 5 -0.45 2.68 -7.99
CA GLY A 5 -1.60 2.54 -7.11
C GLY A 5 -2.83 1.91 -7.77
N ASP A 6 -2.68 1.33 -8.98
CA ASP A 6 -3.75 0.65 -9.73
C ASP A 6 -3.83 -0.85 -9.40
N GLY A 7 -3.09 -1.31 -8.38
CA GLY A 7 -3.09 -2.69 -7.94
C GLY A 7 -4.48 -3.15 -7.52
N ASP A 8 -4.79 -4.42 -7.82
CA ASP A 8 -6.11 -5.04 -7.70
C ASP A 8 -6.64 -5.21 -6.25
N LEU A 9 -6.10 -4.47 -5.27
CA LEU A 9 -6.46 -4.51 -3.83
C LEU A 9 -6.38 -5.90 -3.19
N TYR A 10 -5.72 -6.86 -3.85
CA TYR A 10 -5.47 -8.19 -3.32
C TYR A 10 -4.18 -8.24 -2.52
N ASN A 11 -4.10 -9.22 -1.63
CA ASN A 11 -2.84 -9.59 -1.02
C ASN A 11 -1.91 -10.20 -2.09
N ALA A 12 -0.83 -9.49 -2.41
CA ALA A 12 0.18 -9.93 -3.35
C ALA A 12 1.57 -9.83 -2.73
N SER A 13 2.35 -10.91 -2.87
CA SER A 13 3.78 -10.89 -2.56
C SER A 13 4.57 -10.88 -3.87
N VAL A 14 5.49 -9.92 -4.01
CA VAL A 14 6.28 -9.77 -5.23
C VAL A 14 7.62 -10.47 -5.04
N SER A 15 7.93 -11.47 -5.88
CA SER A 15 9.28 -12.04 -5.94
C SER A 15 10.23 -11.10 -6.68
N LEU A 16 11.33 -10.74 -6.02
CA LEU A 16 12.39 -9.91 -6.57
C LEU A 16 13.40 -10.69 -7.43
N LYS A 17 13.24 -12.02 -7.56
CA LYS A 17 14.19 -12.85 -8.31
C LYS A 17 14.22 -12.44 -9.78
N GLY A 18 15.39 -11.96 -10.24
CA GLY A 18 15.59 -11.49 -11.62
C GLY A 18 15.10 -10.06 -11.89
N ARG A 19 14.64 -9.33 -10.88
CA ARG A 19 14.26 -7.91 -11.01
C ARG A 19 15.48 -7.01 -10.77
N GLN A 20 15.54 -5.88 -11.49
CA GLN A 20 16.56 -4.86 -11.26
C GLN A 20 16.33 -4.18 -9.90
N LEU A 21 17.38 -4.10 -9.09
CA LEU A 21 17.35 -3.35 -7.84
C LEU A 21 17.33 -1.85 -8.14
N LEU A 22 16.52 -1.11 -7.39
CA LEU A 22 16.53 0.34 -7.44
C LEU A 22 17.72 0.84 -6.60
N GLU A 23 18.63 1.57 -7.22
CA GLU A 23 19.63 2.33 -6.48
C GLU A 23 18.96 3.54 -5.85
N VAL A 24 19.15 3.69 -4.55
CA VAL A 24 18.56 4.77 -3.75
C VAL A 24 19.69 5.64 -3.25
N ASP A 25 19.62 6.93 -3.56
CA ASP A 25 20.48 7.93 -2.96
C ASP A 25 20.10 8.11 -1.48
N HIS A 26 21.08 7.97 -0.60
CA HIS A 26 20.89 8.10 0.84
C HIS A 26 20.44 9.51 1.24
N GLU A 27 20.76 10.54 0.47
CA GLU A 27 20.28 11.92 0.74
C GLU A 27 18.83 12.14 0.31
N ALA A 28 18.36 11.45 -0.73
CA ALA A 28 17.01 11.58 -1.25
C ALA A 28 15.98 10.76 -0.44
N GLY A 29 16.42 9.65 0.17
CA GLY A 29 15.57 8.74 0.92
C GLY A 29 14.60 7.93 0.04
N VAL A 30 13.65 7.25 0.68
CA VAL A 30 12.60 6.47 -0.01
C VAL A 30 11.24 6.94 0.48
N LEU A 31 10.38 7.33 -0.46
CA LEU A 31 8.96 7.55 -0.19
C LEU A 31 8.20 6.24 -0.40
N ILE A 32 7.36 5.88 0.57
CA ILE A 32 6.51 4.69 0.53
C ILE A 32 5.05 5.13 0.66
N GLY A 33 4.18 4.61 -0.21
CA GLY A 33 2.79 5.04 -0.33
C GLY A 33 2.64 6.09 -1.43
N GLY A 34 2.12 7.27 -1.09
CA GLY A 34 1.85 8.35 -2.04
C GLY A 34 2.21 9.73 -1.50
N VAL A 35 2.31 10.72 -2.39
CA VAL A 35 2.43 12.14 -2.02
C VAL A 35 1.05 12.76 -1.91
N SER A 36 0.74 13.47 -0.82
CA SER A 36 -0.45 14.34 -0.80
C SER A 36 -0.02 15.74 -1.26
N ARG A 37 -0.35 16.11 -2.50
CA ARG A 37 -0.09 17.46 -2.99
C ARG A 37 -1.26 18.37 -2.67
N GLN A 38 -1.08 19.28 -1.71
CA GLN A 38 -2.06 20.33 -1.44
C GLN A 38 -2.05 21.31 -2.62
N VAL A 39 -3.10 21.27 -3.45
CA VAL A 39 -3.28 22.19 -4.57
C VAL A 39 -3.89 23.49 -4.04
N ASP A 40 -3.21 24.62 -4.23
CA ASP A 40 -3.55 25.97 -3.71
C ASP A 40 -4.86 26.59 -4.27
N SER A 41 -5.82 25.79 -4.75
CA SER A 41 -7.02 26.33 -5.37
C SER A 41 -8.25 25.46 -5.16
N GLY A 42 -8.62 25.19 -3.90
CA GLY A 42 -9.99 24.83 -3.46
C GLY A 42 -10.67 23.61 -4.12
N THR A 43 -9.96 22.89 -4.97
CA THR A 43 -10.41 21.71 -5.69
C THR A 43 -9.27 20.72 -5.58
N SER A 44 -9.43 19.79 -4.64
CA SER A 44 -8.59 18.61 -4.52
C SER A 44 -8.75 17.81 -5.81
N ALA A 45 -7.86 18.01 -6.77
CA ALA A 45 -7.67 17.04 -7.83
C ALA A 45 -7.00 15.85 -7.17
N SER A 46 -7.80 14.88 -6.73
CA SER A 46 -7.35 13.57 -6.27
C SER A 46 -6.70 12.84 -7.44
N GLN A 47 -5.44 13.19 -7.73
CA GLN A 47 -4.56 12.29 -8.46
C GLN A 47 -4.53 11.00 -7.63
N ARG A 48 -4.64 9.84 -8.29
CA ARG A 48 -4.75 8.51 -7.66
C ARG A 48 -3.42 8.10 -7.03
N ASP A 49 -2.87 8.96 -6.19
CA ASP A 49 -1.75 8.65 -5.31
C ASP A 49 -2.24 7.57 -4.34
N PHE A 50 -1.40 6.58 -4.06
CA PHE A 50 -1.66 5.42 -3.20
C PHE A 50 -2.36 5.82 -1.89
N HIS A 51 -3.69 5.81 -1.86
CA HIS A 51 -4.45 6.48 -0.79
C HIS A 51 -5.03 5.53 0.26
N ASP A 52 -5.33 4.28 -0.12
CA ASP A 52 -5.95 3.29 0.77
C ASP A 52 -5.41 1.88 0.47
N GLY A 53 -4.36 1.47 1.19
CA GLY A 53 -3.73 0.15 1.05
C GLY A 53 -3.06 -0.27 2.34
N CYS A 54 -2.74 -1.56 2.46
CA CYS A 54 -1.85 -2.08 3.49
C CYS A 54 -0.47 -2.35 2.90
N LEU A 55 0.57 -2.03 3.66
CA LEU A 55 1.93 -2.49 3.39
C LEU A 55 2.46 -3.20 4.63
N ASP A 56 3.02 -4.38 4.44
CA ASP A 56 3.69 -5.17 5.48
C ASP A 56 5.03 -5.72 4.95
N ASP A 57 5.94 -6.06 5.85
CA ASP A 57 7.29 -6.58 5.59
C ASP A 57 8.13 -5.74 4.60
N VAL A 58 8.03 -4.41 4.67
CA VAL A 58 8.82 -3.51 3.82
C VAL A 58 10.31 -3.62 4.17
N ARG A 59 11.16 -3.92 3.18
CA ARG A 59 12.61 -4.09 3.36
C ARG A 59 13.42 -3.22 2.42
N ILE A 60 14.44 -2.55 2.95
CA ILE A 60 15.46 -1.82 2.19
C ILE A 60 16.80 -2.52 2.39
N SER A 61 17.45 -2.94 1.30
CA SER A 61 18.70 -3.74 1.36
C SER A 61 18.57 -4.95 2.30
N SER A 62 17.44 -5.65 2.20
CA SER A 62 17.05 -6.80 3.04
C SER A 62 16.82 -6.50 4.53
N ARG A 63 16.88 -5.24 4.96
CA ARG A 63 16.63 -4.82 6.36
C ARG A 63 15.19 -4.30 6.50
N PRO A 64 14.43 -4.74 7.53
CA PRO A 64 13.02 -4.39 7.70
C PRO A 64 12.84 -2.95 8.16
N VAL A 65 12.11 -2.13 7.40
CA VAL A 65 11.86 -0.72 7.74
C VAL A 65 11.05 -0.63 9.04
N PRO A 66 11.41 0.30 9.94
CA PRO A 66 10.60 0.60 11.12
C PRO A 66 9.22 1.18 10.73
N LEU A 67 8.20 0.32 10.60
CA LEU A 67 6.80 0.71 10.44
C LEU A 67 6.17 1.01 11.81
N PRO A 68 5.10 1.83 11.90
CA PRO A 68 4.40 2.08 13.15
C PRO A 68 4.00 0.79 13.87
N PRO A 69 4.05 0.76 15.22
CA PRO A 69 4.29 1.89 16.13
C PRO A 69 5.77 2.25 16.35
N ALA A 70 6.71 1.46 15.83
CA ALA A 70 8.14 1.68 16.01
C ALA A 70 8.66 2.71 15.01
N LEU A 71 8.49 4.01 15.29
CA LEU A 71 9.01 5.11 14.44
C LEU A 71 10.46 5.50 14.79
N ASN A 72 10.97 5.00 15.91
CA ASN A 72 12.25 5.43 16.45
C ASN A 72 13.41 4.67 15.78
N ARG A 73 13.99 5.33 14.78
CA ARG A 73 15.36 5.18 14.24
C ARG A 73 16.04 3.84 14.53
N THR A 74 16.22 3.06 13.49
CA THR A 74 17.24 2.01 13.50
C THR A 74 18.60 2.65 13.24
N ALA A 75 19.69 1.96 13.55
CA ALA A 75 21.05 2.44 13.25
C ALA A 75 21.30 2.68 11.74
N TRP A 76 20.42 2.18 10.87
CA TRP A 76 20.58 2.18 9.41
C TRP A 76 19.46 2.91 8.67
N ALA A 77 18.34 3.26 9.32
CA ALA A 77 17.24 4.00 8.71
C ALA A 77 16.47 4.86 9.72
N ARG A 78 15.96 5.97 9.22
CA ARG A 78 15.13 6.92 9.95
C ARG A 78 13.87 7.21 9.17
N VAL A 79 12.75 7.26 9.88
CA VAL A 79 11.49 7.77 9.36
C VAL A 79 11.45 9.26 9.64
N ASP A 80 11.44 10.08 8.58
CA ASP A 80 11.35 11.53 8.69
C ASP A 80 9.90 12.00 8.84
N GLU A 81 8.96 11.29 8.19
CA GLU A 81 7.53 11.60 8.24
C GLU A 81 6.68 10.33 8.13
N ALA A 82 5.61 10.26 8.92
CA ALA A 82 4.56 9.24 8.82
C ALA A 82 3.19 9.91 9.06
N ARG A 83 2.36 9.97 8.01
CA ARG A 83 1.00 10.53 8.07
C ARG A 83 0.00 9.51 7.56
N GLY A 84 -1.14 9.40 8.23
CA GLY A 84 -2.21 8.48 7.82
C GLY A 84 -1.84 6.99 7.95
N VAL A 85 -0.77 6.64 8.67
CA VAL A 85 -0.34 5.25 8.86
C VAL A 85 -0.93 4.71 10.16
N GLY A 86 -1.67 3.61 10.04
CA GLY A 86 -2.23 2.86 11.17
C GLY A 86 -1.37 1.64 11.55
N VAL A 87 -1.68 1.04 12.69
CA VAL A 87 -1.21 -0.30 13.04
C VAL A 87 -2.22 -1.30 12.48
N ASP A 88 -1.71 -2.46 12.06
CA ASP A 88 -2.45 -3.60 11.51
C ASP A 88 -3.00 -3.44 10.09
N CYS A 89 -3.05 -4.58 9.42
CA CYS A 89 -3.53 -4.74 8.06
C CYS A 89 -4.83 -5.55 8.02
N GLU A 90 -5.75 -5.28 8.94
CA GLU A 90 -7.05 -5.94 8.96
C GLU A 90 -8.11 -5.03 8.34
N ALA A 91 -8.57 -5.39 7.14
CA ALA A 91 -9.72 -4.76 6.52
C ALA A 91 -11.00 -5.43 7.02
N PRO A 92 -12.06 -4.65 7.33
CA PRO A 92 -13.37 -5.22 7.59
C PRO A 92 -13.85 -6.06 6.38
N PRO A 93 -14.54 -7.19 6.61
CA PRO A 93 -15.04 -8.03 5.52
C PRO A 93 -16.03 -7.25 4.66
N ALA A 94 -15.66 -7.01 3.40
CA ALA A 94 -16.46 -6.26 2.45
C ALA A 94 -17.65 -7.09 1.91
N CYS A 95 -17.50 -8.41 1.85
CA CYS A 95 -18.57 -9.31 1.39
C CYS A 95 -19.69 -9.56 2.42
N GLY A 96 -19.62 -9.01 3.64
CA GLY A 96 -20.53 -9.36 4.74
C GLY A 96 -22.03 -9.18 4.46
N ASN A 97 -22.41 -8.23 3.59
CA ASN A 97 -23.80 -7.95 3.20
C ASN A 97 -24.00 -7.87 1.68
N VAL A 98 -23.12 -8.51 0.90
CA VAL A 98 -23.15 -8.45 -0.56
C VAL A 98 -23.71 -9.75 -1.12
N THR A 99 -24.66 -9.63 -2.04
CA THR A 99 -25.16 -10.78 -2.82
C THR A 99 -24.79 -10.58 -4.29
N CYS A 100 -23.98 -11.49 -4.81
CA CYS A 100 -23.65 -11.53 -6.23
C CYS A 100 -24.72 -12.29 -7.02
N ARG A 101 -24.90 -11.92 -8.29
CA ARG A 101 -25.78 -12.66 -9.20
C ARG A 101 -25.16 -14.02 -9.49
N SER A 102 -25.90 -15.10 -9.22
CA SER A 102 -25.49 -16.46 -9.61
C SER A 102 -25.11 -16.49 -11.10
N PRO A 103 -23.97 -17.08 -11.46
CA PRO A 103 -23.07 -17.96 -10.68
C PRO A 103 -21.86 -17.25 -10.02
N LEU A 104 -21.83 -15.92 -10.01
CA LEU A 104 -20.71 -15.15 -9.46
C LEU A 104 -20.67 -15.26 -7.93
N THR A 105 -19.46 -15.24 -7.39
CA THR A 105 -19.21 -15.23 -5.95
C THR A 105 -18.65 -13.86 -5.56
N CYS A 106 -18.98 -13.42 -4.34
CA CYS A 106 -18.37 -12.20 -3.80
C CYS A 106 -16.91 -12.48 -3.50
N VAL A 107 -16.03 -11.68 -4.07
CA VAL A 107 -14.59 -11.73 -3.84
C VAL A 107 -14.23 -10.51 -2.99
N ASP A 108 -13.75 -10.81 -1.78
CA ASP A 108 -13.32 -9.81 -0.82
C ASP A 108 -11.95 -9.26 -1.23
N THR A 109 -11.82 -7.93 -1.23
CA THR A 109 -10.59 -7.20 -1.55
C THR A 109 -10.35 -6.15 -0.47
N TRP A 110 -9.17 -5.53 -0.41
CA TRP A 110 -8.85 -4.55 0.63
C TRP A 110 -9.90 -3.44 0.71
N ARG A 111 -10.74 -3.47 1.76
CA ARG A 111 -11.84 -2.52 2.02
C ARG A 111 -12.86 -2.38 0.87
N SER A 112 -12.92 -3.35 -0.03
CA SER A 112 -13.80 -3.33 -1.20
C SER A 112 -14.21 -4.76 -1.60
N TYR A 113 -15.13 -4.89 -2.55
CA TYR A 113 -15.53 -6.18 -3.09
C TYR A 113 -15.80 -6.08 -4.58
N HIS A 114 -15.77 -7.22 -5.26
CA HIS A 114 -16.38 -7.36 -6.58
C HIS A 114 -17.00 -8.75 -6.73
N CYS A 115 -17.89 -8.89 -7.71
CA CYS A 115 -18.47 -10.18 -8.06
C CYS A 115 -17.65 -10.80 -9.18
N GLY A 116 -16.99 -11.92 -8.87
CA GLY A 116 -16.07 -12.58 -9.78
C GLY A 116 -16.24 -14.09 -9.77
N TRP A 117 -15.48 -14.75 -10.64
CA TRP A 117 -15.27 -16.18 -10.58
C TRP A 117 -14.15 -16.47 -9.60
N VAL A 118 -14.37 -17.41 -8.68
CA VAL A 118 -13.29 -17.94 -7.85
C VAL A 118 -12.71 -19.11 -8.63
N SER A 119 -11.51 -18.93 -9.19
CA SER A 119 -10.74 -19.99 -9.88
C SER A 119 -9.76 -20.66 -8.93
#